data_AF-A0A3N9VSM0-F1
#
_entry.id   AF-A0A3N9VSM0-F1
#
_cell.length_a   1.000
_cell.length_b   1.000
_cell.length_c   1.000
_cell.angle_alpha   90.00
_cell.angle_beta   90.00
_cell.angle_gamma   90.00
#
_symmetry.space_group_name_H-M   'P 1'
#
loop_
_entity.id
_entity.type
_entity.pdbx_description
1 polymer ?
#
loop_
_entity_poly.entity_id
_entity_poly.type
_entity_poly.pdbx_seq_one_letter_code
_entity_poly.pdbx_strand_id
1 'polypeptide(L)' 'MKLMPIGDYYSWYCEWCDSRNLTLWTRFEKGRVSCGACHNVYSLADQLPAVQERSLSRVI' A
#
# COMPACT_ATOMS: atom_id res chain seq x y z
N MET A 1 4.67 -4.84 5.98
CA MET A 1 3.23 -4.93 6.32
C MET A 1 2.47 -5.75 5.29
N LYS A 2 1.34 -6.39 5.67
CA LYS A 2 0.45 -7.09 4.72
C LYS A 2 -0.75 -6.20 4.37
N LEU A 3 -0.97 -5.94 3.08
CA LEU A 3 -2.11 -5.17 2.57
C LEU A 3 -3.26 -6.09 2.16
N MET A 4 -4.48 -5.74 2.54
CA MET A 4 -5.71 -6.42 2.13
C MET A 4 -6.62 -5.42 1.41
N PRO A 5 -6.93 -5.61 0.11
CA PRO A 5 -7.81 -4.69 -0.62
C PRO A 5 -9.25 -4.77 -0.11
N ILE A 6 -9.88 -3.62 0.09
CA ILE A 6 -11.29 -3.45 0.49
C ILE A 6 -11.86 -2.26 -0.29
N GLY A 7 -12.44 -2.52 -1.47
CA GLY A 7 -12.90 -1.46 -2.37
C GLY A 7 -11.76 -0.52 -2.76
N ASP A 8 -11.94 0.79 -2.54
CA ASP A 8 -10.92 1.82 -2.80
C ASP A 8 -9.85 1.98 -1.70
N TYR A 9 -9.85 1.09 -0.70
CA TYR A 9 -8.93 1.15 0.43
C TYR A 9 -8.07 -0.11 0.51
N TYR A 10 -6.90 0.02 1.11
CA TYR A 10 -6.17 -1.08 1.71
C TYR A 10 -6.37 -1.07 3.22
N SER A 11 -6.74 -2.22 3.76
CA SER A 11 -6.67 -2.53 5.20
C SER A 11 -5.31 -3.14 5.50
N TRP A 12 -4.64 -2.62 6.52
CA TRP A 12 -3.32 -3.06 6.92
C TRP A 12 -3.12 -2.90 8.43
N TYR A 13 -2.23 -3.70 9.01
CA TYR A 13 -1.89 -3.64 10.43
C TYR A 13 -0.55 -2.95 10.61
N CYS A 14 -0.49 -2.03 11.58
CA CYS A 14 0.74 -1.35 11.94
C CYS A 14 1.68 -2.29 12.69
N GLU A 15 2.91 -2.44 12.21
CA GLU A 15 3.94 -3.31 12.82
C GLU A 15 4.46 -2.79 14.17
N TRP A 16 4.19 -1.54 14.52
CA TRP A 16 4.64 -0.94 15.79
C TRP A 16 3.60 -0.95 16.91
N CYS A 17 2.32 -0.97 16.58
CA CYS A 17 1.25 -0.82 17.58
C CYS A 17 0.03 -1.70 17.32
N ASP A 18 0.10 -2.60 16.34
CA ASP A 18 -0.96 -3.55 15.94
C ASP A 18 -2.32 -2.94 15.61
N SER A 19 -2.41 -1.61 15.51
CA SER A 19 -3.64 -0.94 15.09
C SER A 19 -3.96 -1.29 13.64
N ARG A 20 -5.25 -1.54 13.39
CA ARG A 20 -5.79 -1.69 12.04
C ARG A 20 -5.96 -0.31 11.41
N ASN A 21 -5.34 -0.12 10.25
CA ASN A 21 -5.40 1.09 9.47
C ASN A 21 -6.16 0.84 8.16
N LEU A 22 -6.89 1.85 7.72
CA LEU A 22 -7.59 1.91 6.44
C LEU A 22 -7.03 3.11 5.67
N THR A 23 -6.54 2.87 4.46
CA THR A 23 -5.85 3.90 3.68
C THR A 23 -6.21 3.76 2.22
N LEU A 24 -6.61 4.87 1.57
CA LEU A 24 -6.95 4.91 0.16
C LEU A 24 -5.80 4.40 -0.71
N TRP A 25 -6.10 3.64 -1.77
CA TRP A 25 -5.08 3.12 -2.68
C TRP A 25 -4.22 4.24 -3.29
N THR A 26 -4.81 5.39 -3.62
CA THR A 26 -4.10 6.57 -4.15
C THR A 26 -3.06 7.16 -3.19
N ARG A 27 -3.16 6.89 -1.88
CA ARG A 27 -2.15 7.31 -0.90
C ARG A 27 -0.93 6.38 -0.92
N PHE A 28 -1.14 5.10 -1.19
CA PHE A 28 -0.03 4.15 -1.38
C PHE A 28 0.78 4.47 -2.62
N GLU A 29 0.15 4.91 -3.72
CA GLU A 29 0.85 5.34 -4.93
C GLU A 29 1.78 6.55 -4.72
N LYS A 30 1.45 7.40 -3.74
CA LYS A 30 2.31 8.54 -3.37
C LYS A 30 3.57 8.12 -2.60
N GLY A 31 3.74 6.83 -2.32
CA GLY A 31 4.97 6.28 -1.76
C GLY A 31 5.15 6.50 -0.25
N ARG A 32 4.15 7.06 0.45
CA ARG A 32 4.24 7.30 1.89
C ARG A 32 2.88 7.18 2.57
N VAL A 33 2.82 6.35 3.61
CA VAL A 33 1.63 6.18 4.45
C VAL A 33 2.03 6.23 5.93
N SER A 34 1.12 6.66 6.80
CA SER A 34 1.37 6.70 8.25
C SER A 34 0.25 6.00 9.01
N CYS A 35 0.61 5.40 10.14
CA CYS A 35 -0.36 4.85 11.07
C CYS A 35 -1.19 5.98 11.69
N GLY A 36 -2.52 5.84 11.71
CA GLY A 36 -3.42 6.81 12.34
C GLY A 36 -3.37 6.80 13.87
N ALA A 37 -2.85 5.73 14.49
CA ALA A 37 -2.79 5.57 15.94
C ALA A 37 -1.45 6.00 16.55
N CYS A 38 -0.33 5.48 16.02
CA CYS A 38 1.01 5.76 16.57
C CYS A 38 1.85 6.71 15.71
N HIS A 39 1.30 7.20 14.60
CA HIS A 39 1.92 8.17 13.68
C HIS A 39 3.25 7.76 13.04
N ASN A 40 3.73 6.53 13.27
CA ASN A 40 4.87 5.99 12.56
C ASN A 40 4.59 5.91 11.05
N VAL A 41 5.63 6.18 10.27
CA VAL A 41 5.55 6.40 8.84
C VAL A 41 6.21 5.22 8.12
N TYR A 42 5.53 4.72 7.09
CA TYR A 42 6.08 3.78 6.12
C TYR A 42 6.44 4.54 4.84
N SER A 43 7.70 4.40 4.42
CA SER A 43 8.16 4.79 3.09
C SER A 43 8.05 3.58 2.17
N LEU A 44 7.18 3.65 1.17
CA LEU A 44 6.93 2.57 0.21
C LEU A 44 7.88 2.61 -0.99
N ALA A 45 8.74 3.64 -1.05
CA ALA A 45 9.78 3.78 -2.08
C ALA A 45 10.75 2.59 -2.12
N ASP A 46 10.96 1.92 -0.99
CA ASP A 46 11.91 0.79 -0.87
C ASP A 46 11.26 -0.58 -1.11
N GLN A 47 9.93 -0.66 -1.37
CA GLN A 47 9.19 -1.94 -1.40
C GLN A 47 8.40 -2.21 -2.68
N LEU A 48 8.58 -1.42 -3.74
CA LEU A 48 8.08 -1.79 -5.07
C LEU A 48 9.17 -2.57 -5.82
N PRO A 49 9.14 -3.93 -5.87
CA PRO A 49 9.69 -4.58 -7.05
C PRO A 49 8.86 -4.07 -8.22
N ALA A 50 9.52 -3.66 -9.30
CA ALA A 50 8.91 -3.21 -10.54
C ALA A 50 7.72 -4.11 -10.93
N VAL A 51 6.49 -3.69 -10.61
CA VAL A 51 5.29 -4.20 -11.25
C VAL A 51 5.10 -3.32 -12.48
N GLN A 52 5.99 -3.50 -13.44
CA GLN A 52 5.85 -2.94 -14.77
C GLN A 52 5.78 -4.11 -15.74
N GLU A 53 4.70 -4.13 -16.51
CA GLU A 53 4.45 -4.97 -17.69
C GLU A 53 4.12 -6.44 -17.48
N ARG A 54 2.88 -6.69 -17.02
CA ARG A 54 2.10 -7.82 -17.53
C ARG A 54 0.69 -7.36 -17.87
N SER A 55 0.51 -6.82 -19.08
CA SER A 55 -0.67 -7.00 -19.96
C SER A 55 -0.71 -5.88 -20.99
N LEU A 56 -1.10 -6.23 -22.23
CA LEU A 56 -1.02 -5.50 -23.51
C LEU A 56 0.33 -5.77 -24.21
N SER A 57 0.46 -6.68 -25.18
CA SER A 57 -0.51 -7.09 -26.20
C SER A 57 -0.19 -8.48 -26.76
N ARG A 58 -1.21 -9.34 -26.80
CA ARG A 58 -1.45 -10.20 -27.98
C ARG A 58 -2.20 -9.34 -29.01
N VAL A 59 -2.14 -9.74 -30.29
CA VAL A 59 -2.70 -9.10 -31.51
C VAL A 59 -1.67 -8.12 -32.10
N ILE A 60 -0.98 -8.37 -33.22
CA ILE A 60 -1.25 -9.08 -34.50
C ILE A 60 0.02 -9.81 -34.95
#